data_AF-A0A2R6IP87-F1
#
_entry.id   AF-A0A2R6IP87-F1
#
_cell.length_a   1.000
_cell.length_b   1.000
_cell.length_c   1.000
_cell.angle_alpha   90.00
_cell.angle_beta   90.00
_cell.angle_gamma   90.00
#
_symmetry.space_group_name_H-M   'P 1'
#
loop_
_entity.id
_entity.type
_entity.pdbx_description
1 polymer ?
#
loop_
_entity_poly.entity_id
_entity_poly.type
_entity_poly.pdbx_seq_one_letter_code
_entity_poly.pdbx_strand_id
1 'polypeptide(L)' 'MLKVIREGEDRYSLWSTRADGFLLADVTESELRTWLADAPEGATVPDVDELVRAADERAQTNTGPRSYVEAREFLSGN' A
#
# COMPACT_ATOMS: atom_id res chain seq x y z
N MET A 1 7.81 -4.94 10.25
CA MET A 1 8.19 -4.29 8.99
C MET A 1 6.93 -3.72 8.38
N LEU A 2 6.96 -2.45 7.99
CA LEU A 2 5.85 -1.80 7.30
C LEU A 2 6.04 -1.90 5.78
N LYS A 3 4.95 -2.03 5.05
CA LYS A 3 4.94 -2.04 3.59
C LYS A 3 3.75 -1.25 3.09
N VAL A 4 3.99 -0.35 2.15
CA VAL A 4 2.92 0.31 1.40
C VAL A 4 2.67 -0.48 0.12
N ILE A 5 1.40 -0.69 -0.18
CA ILE A 5 0.92 -1.35 -1.39
C ILE A 5 0.09 -0.30 -2.14
N ARG A 6 0.35 -0.12 -3.43
CA ARG A 6 -0.48 0.75 -4.27
C ARG A 6 -1.65 -0.07 -4.81
N GLU A 7 -2.87 0.37 -4.52
CA GLU A 7 -4.12 -0.29 -4.92
C GLU A 7 -4.72 0.36 -6.19
N GLY A 8 -4.37 1.62 -6.47
CA GLY A 8 -4.93 2.37 -7.59
C GLY A 8 -4.25 3.71 -7.81
N GLU A 9 -4.90 4.57 -8.60
CA GLU A 9 -4.46 5.96 -8.76
C GLU A 9 -4.61 6.69 -7.43
N ASP A 10 -3.47 7.12 -6.85
CA ASP A 10 -3.40 7.78 -5.54
C ASP A 10 -4.06 7.01 -4.38
N ARG A 11 -4.09 5.67 -4.47
CA ARG A 11 -4.63 4.79 -3.41
C ARG A 11 -3.61 3.81 -2.92
N TYR A 12 -3.47 3.75 -1.60
CA TYR A 12 -2.45 3.00 -0.90
C TYR A 12 -3.03 2.23 0.29
N SER A 13 -2.45 1.06 0.58
CA SER A 13 -2.69 0.28 1.77
C SER A 13 -1.41 0.12 2.57
N LEU A 14 -1.47 0.33 3.87
CA LEU A 14 -0.35 0.11 4.79
C LEU A 14 -0.49 -1.25 5.45
N TRP A 15 0.46 -2.14 5.20
CA TRP A 15 0.54 -3.46 5.79
C TRP A 15 1.69 -3.57 6.78
N SER A 16 1.49 -4.35 7.85
CA SER A 16 2.50 -4.57 8.89
C SER A 16 2.71 -6.05 9.16
N THR A 17 3.97 -6.51 9.08
CA THR A 17 4.33 -7.86 9.52
C THR A 17 4.15 -8.08 11.02
N ARG A 18 4.12 -7.00 11.82
CA ARG A 18 4.02 -7.12 13.29
C ARG A 18 2.58 -7.34 13.76
N ALA A 19 1.64 -6.71 13.07
CA ALA A 19 0.21 -6.90 13.32
C ALA A 19 -0.39 -8.03 12.47
N ASP A 20 0.42 -8.63 11.59
CA ASP A 20 0.02 -9.63 10.59
C ASP A 20 -1.23 -9.21 9.79
N GLY A 21 -1.24 -7.96 9.32
CA GLY A 21 -2.43 -7.38 8.72
C GLY A 21 -2.28 -5.95 8.21
N PHE A 22 -3.38 -5.45 7.63
CA PHE A 22 -3.50 -4.06 7.20
C PHE A 22 -3.76 -3.15 8.41
N LEU A 23 -2.98 -2.08 8.49
CA LEU A 23 -3.18 -0.98 9.43
C LEU A 23 -4.06 0.11 8.82
N LEU A 24 -3.90 0.33 7.52
CA LEU A 24 -4.71 1.22 6.71
C LEU A 24 -4.96 0.56 5.35
N ALA A 25 -6.11 0.80 4.76
CA ALA A 25 -6.45 0.34 3.43
C ALA A 25 -7.19 1.45 2.67
N ASP A 26 -6.95 1.54 1.36
CA ASP A 26 -7.60 2.49 0.46
C ASP A 26 -7.46 3.97 0.86
N VAL A 27 -6.30 4.33 1.40
CA VAL A 27 -5.98 5.70 1.82
C VAL A 27 -5.17 6.44 0.76
N THR A 28 -5.29 7.76 0.75
CA THR A 28 -4.43 8.65 -0.04
C THR A 28 -3.04 8.77 0.58
N GLU A 29 -2.06 9.28 -0.19
CA GLU A 29 -0.73 9.61 0.34
C GLU A 29 -0.80 10.57 1.54
N SER A 30 -1.70 11.56 1.48
CA SER A 30 -1.87 12.55 2.54
C SER A 30 -2.38 11.91 3.84
N GLU A 31 -3.36 11.00 3.75
CA GLU A 31 -3.89 10.27 4.91
C GLU A 31 -2.85 9.33 5.51
N LEU A 32 -2.06 8.65 4.66
CA LEU A 32 -0.95 7.83 5.09
C LEU A 32 0.10 8.67 5.87
N ARG A 33 0.40 9.87 5.37
CA ARG A 33 1.32 10.80 6.03
C ARG A 33 0.80 11.29 7.37
N THR A 34 -0.48 11.62 7.47
CA THR A 34 -1.12 11.99 8.74
C THR A 34 -1.01 10.84 9.74
N TRP A 35 -1.32 9.61 9.34
CA TRP A 35 -1.24 8.46 10.22
C TRP A 35 0.19 8.19 10.73
N LEU A 36 1.20 8.33 9.87
CA LEU A 36 2.60 8.15 10.24
C LEU A 36 3.11 9.28 11.13
N ALA A 37 2.56 10.50 10.99
CA ALA A 37 2.86 11.63 11.88
C ALA A 37 2.26 11.46 13.28
N ASP A 38 1.13 10.75 13.39
CA ASP A 38 0.48 10.41 14.66
C ASP A 38 1.12 9.19 15.36
N ALA A 39 2.16 8.60 14.78
CA ALA A 39 2.85 7.46 15.39
C ALA A 39 3.48 7.84 16.74
N PRO A 40 3.40 6.96 17.76
CA PRO A 40 3.89 7.27 19.09
C PRO A 40 5.39 7.56 19.11
N GLU A 41 5.81 8.50 19.95
CA GLU A 41 7.23 8.84 20.14
C GLU A 41 8.07 7.59 20.45
N GLY A 42 9.17 7.41 19.72
CA GLY A 42 10.04 6.24 19.81
C GLY A 42 9.65 5.08 18.88
N ALA A 43 8.54 5.17 18.14
CA ALA A 43 8.29 4.29 17.02
C ALA A 43 9.32 4.55 15.90
N THR A 44 9.99 3.50 15.43
CA THR A 44 10.78 3.58 14.20
C THR A 44 9.82 3.62 13.01
N VAL A 45 9.45 4.83 12.60
CA VAL A 45 8.60 5.09 11.44
C VAL A 45 9.51 5.25 10.21
N PRO A 46 9.37 4.43 9.16
CA PRO A 46 10.09 4.65 7.91
C PRO A 46 9.59 5.92 7.21
N ASP A 47 10.43 6.49 6.34
CA ASP A 47 10.07 7.65 5.55
C ASP A 47 8.89 7.33 4.61
N VAL A 48 7.82 8.12 4.70
CA VAL A 48 6.59 7.95 3.92
C VAL A 48 6.88 8.04 2.43
N ASP A 49 7.71 9.00 2.04
CA ASP A 49 8.00 9.29 0.63
C ASP A 49 8.79 8.11 0.03
N GLU A 50 9.67 7.48 0.82
CA GLU A 50 10.36 6.26 0.39
C GLU A 50 9.42 5.07 0.26
N LEU A 51 8.48 4.90 1.19
CA LEU A 51 7.52 3.80 1.16
C LEU A 51 6.58 3.92 -0.06
N VAL A 52 6.08 5.14 -0.34
CA VAL A 52 5.22 5.45 -1.48
C VAL A 52 5.98 5.26 -2.79
N ARG A 53 7.17 5.84 -2.92
CA ARG A 53 8.04 5.66 -4.10
C ARG A 53 8.30 4.18 -4.38
N ALA A 54 8.64 3.41 -3.35
CA ALA A 54 8.87 1.98 -3.52
C ALA A 54 7.58 1.22 -3.88
N ALA A 55 6.41 1.66 -3.43
CA ALA A 55 5.13 1.09 -3.84
C ALA A 55 4.81 1.41 -5.31
N ASP A 56 5.08 2.64 -5.75
CA ASP A 56 4.88 3.08 -7.13
C ASP A 56 5.81 2.35 -8.11
N GLU A 57 7.09 2.19 -7.78
CA GLU A 57 8.06 1.43 -8.57
C GLU A 57 7.61 -0.04 -8.74
N ARG A 58 7.09 -0.65 -7.67
CA ARG A 58 6.51 -2.00 -7.72
C ARG A 58 5.24 -2.06 -8.57
N ALA A 59 4.39 -1.04 -8.50
CA ALA A 59 3.17 -0.97 -9.29
C ALA A 59 3.43 -0.76 -10.80
N GLN A 60 4.56 -0.14 -11.16
CA GLN A 60 5.00 0.01 -12.54
C GLN A 60 5.58 -1.30 -13.11
N THR A 61 6.20 -2.12 -12.27
CA THR A 61 6.81 -3.41 -12.67
C THR A 61 5.82 -4.58 -12.62
N ASN A 62 4.75 -4.48 -11.81
CA ASN A 62 3.63 -5.41 -11.83
C ASN A 62 2.61 -5.02 -12.91
N THR A 63 2.79 -5.57 -14.11
CA THR A 63 1.83 -5.48 -15.23
C THR A 63 0.70 -6.52 -15.17
N GLY A 64 0.55 -7.21 -14.03
CA GLY A 64 -0.54 -8.16 -13.78
C GLY A 64 -1.77 -7.49 -13.12
N PRO A 65 -2.93 -8.17 -13.11
CA PRO A 65 -4.15 -7.65 -12.49
C PRO A 65 -3.88 -7.28 -11.02
N ARG A 66 -4.24 -6.05 -10.63
CA ARG A 66 -3.85 -5.44 -9.34
C ARG A 66 -4.69 -5.95 -8.18
N SER A 67 -5.84 -6.56 -8.46
CA SER A 67 -6.65 -7.28 -7.49
C SER A 67 -7.14 -8.63 -8.02
N TYR A 68 -7.50 -9.53 -7.10
CA TYR A 68 -8.20 -10.78 -7.42
C TYR A 68 -9.56 -10.51 -8.11
N VAL A 69 -10.14 -9.32 -7.93
CA VAL A 69 -11.39 -8.90 -8.56
C VAL A 69 -11.17 -8.59 -10.04
N GLU A 70 -10.09 -7.89 -10.40
CA GLU A 70 -9.68 -7.69 -11.80
C GLU A 70 -9.25 -9.00 -12.46
N ALA A 71 -8.65 -9.92 -11.69
CA ALA A 71 -8.34 -11.25 -12.19
C ALA A 71 -9.60 -12.08 -12.52
N ARG A 72 -10.79 -11.75 -12.00
CA ARG A 72 -12.03 -12.44 -12.41
C ARG A 72 -12.39 -12.13 -13.85
N GLU A 73 -12.15 -10.93 -14.36
CA GLU A 73 -12.37 -10.65 -15.79
C GLU A 73 -11.38 -11.45 -16.66
N PHE A 74 -10.15 -11.63 -16.18
CA PHE A 74 -9.16 -12.49 -16.84
C PHE A 74 -9.51 -13.99 -16.77
N LEU A 75 -10.11 -14.45 -15.68
CA LEU A 75 -10.53 -15.85 -15.47
C LEU A 75 -11.91 -16.19 -16.08
N SER A 76 -12.71 -15.17 -16.43
CA SER A 76 -14.05 -15.35 -17.02
C SER A 76 -14.04 -15.32 -18.55
N GLY A 77 -12.87 -15.12 -19.18
CA GLY A 77 -12.70 -15.17 -20.63
C GLY A 77 -12.60 -16.61 -21.13
N ASN A 78 -13.75 -17.25 -21.38
CA ASN A 78 -13.88 -18.37 -22.31
C ASN A 78 -14.86 -18.01 -23.42
#